data_AF-A0A378FXR8-F1
#
_entry.id   AF-A0A378FXR8-F1
#
_cell.length_a   1.000
_cell.length_b   1.000
_cell.length_c   1.000
_cell.angle_alpha   90.00
_cell.angle_beta   90.00
_cell.angle_gamma   90.00
#
_symmetry.space_group_name_H-M   'P 1'
#
loop_
_entity.id
_entity.type
_entity.pdbx_description
1 polymer ?
#
loop_
_entity_poly.entity_id
_entity_poly.type
_entity_poly.pdbx_seq_one_letter_code
_entity_poly.pdbx_strand_id
1 'polypeptide(L)'
;MLHGCTHASLVPTQLWRLLNDDAAVSLKAVLLGGASIPVELTERARKQGIRSFCGYGLTEFASTVCAKEADGAADVGEALPGREVKIVAGEIWLRASSMAAGYWRDGQLLSLTNNEGWFCDARSRSIA
;
A
#
# COMPACT_ATOMS: atom_id res chain seq x y z
N MET A 1 -13.65 18.34 -5.56
CA MET A 1 -13.66 17.70 -4.21
C MET A 1 -12.24 17.42 -3.66
N LEU A 2 -11.18 18.13 -4.08
CA LEU A 2 -9.83 18.08 -3.48
C LEU A 2 -9.18 19.48 -3.40
N HIS A 3 -10.02 20.52 -3.35
CA HIS A 3 -9.56 21.90 -3.43
C HIS A 3 -8.71 22.26 -2.20
N GLY A 4 -7.50 22.76 -2.43
CA GLY A 4 -6.56 23.12 -1.37
C GLY A 4 -5.81 21.93 -0.74
N CYS A 5 -6.14 20.69 -1.08
CA CYS A 5 -5.39 19.52 -0.62
C CYS A 5 -4.05 19.43 -1.36
N THR A 6 -2.99 19.07 -0.63
CA THR A 6 -1.66 18.82 -1.19
C THR A 6 -1.29 17.33 -1.22
N HIS A 7 -1.97 16.51 -0.41
CA HIS A 7 -1.72 15.08 -0.29
C HIS A 7 -3.05 14.33 -0.28
N ALA A 8 -3.07 13.12 -0.85
CA ALA A 8 -4.20 12.21 -0.79
C ALA A 8 -3.75 10.75 -0.80
N SER A 9 -4.52 9.88 -0.15
CA SER A 9 -4.39 8.43 -0.29
C SER A 9 -5.52 7.94 -1.20
N LEU A 10 -5.18 7.22 -2.27
CA LEU A 10 -6.11 6.84 -3.33
C LEU A 10 -5.91 5.39 -3.74
N VAL A 11 -6.98 4.74 -4.18
CA VAL A 11 -6.86 3.51 -4.98
C VAL A 11 -6.59 3.87 -6.45
N PRO A 12 -5.98 2.97 -7.25
CA PRO A 12 -5.66 3.26 -8.66
C PRO A 12 -6.82 3.80 -9.49
N THR A 13 -8.03 3.27 -9.26
CA THR A 13 -9.24 3.72 -9.98
C THR A 13 -9.65 5.16 -9.65
N GLN A 14 -9.36 5.65 -8.43
CA GLN A 14 -9.64 7.04 -8.06
C GLN A 14 -8.66 7.99 -8.74
N LEU A 15 -7.36 7.67 -8.75
CA LEU A 15 -6.36 8.47 -9.47
C LEU A 15 -6.66 8.48 -10.98
N TRP A 16 -7.04 7.33 -11.55
CA TRP A 16 -7.42 7.26 -12.96
C TRP A 16 -8.59 8.21 -13.29
N ARG A 17 -9.62 8.29 -12.43
CA ARG A 17 -10.73 9.22 -12.62
C ARG A 17 -10.27 10.67 -12.57
N LEU A 18 -9.47 11.03 -11.54
CA LEU A 18 -8.94 12.39 -11.40
C LEU A 18 -8.15 12.83 -12.64
N LEU A 19 -7.35 11.94 -13.22
CA LEU A 19 -6.54 12.26 -14.39
C LEU A 19 -7.35 12.33 -15.69
N ASN A 20 -8.49 11.63 -15.80
CA ASN A 20 -9.34 11.62 -17.01
C ASN A 20 -10.40 12.71 -17.03
N ASP A 21 -10.89 13.12 -15.86
CA ASP A 21 -11.91 14.16 -15.76
C ASP A 21 -11.31 15.59 -15.87
N ASP A 22 -10.01 15.69 -16.19
CA ASP A 22 -9.22 16.93 -16.18
C ASP A 22 -9.47 17.78 -14.92
N ALA A 23 -9.63 17.09 -13.78
CA ALA A 23 -9.98 17.74 -12.53
C ALA A 23 -8.83 18.66 -12.10
N ALA A 24 -9.14 19.95 -11.90
CA ALA A 24 -8.18 20.89 -11.33
C ALA A 24 -7.82 20.46 -9.90
N VAL A 25 -6.65 19.86 -9.72
CA VAL A 25 -6.12 19.40 -8.43
C VAL A 25 -4.81 20.11 -8.10
N SER A 26 -4.63 20.43 -6.82
CA SER A 26 -3.40 21.04 -6.26
C SER A 26 -2.50 20.02 -5.57
N LEU A 27 -2.64 18.75 -5.92
CA LEU A 27 -1.95 17.66 -5.25
C LEU A 27 -0.45 17.69 -5.58
N LYS A 28 0.38 17.66 -4.54
CA LYS A 28 1.82 17.51 -4.62
C LYS A 28 2.22 16.04 -4.63
N ALA A 29 1.53 15.22 -3.83
CA ALA A 29 1.82 13.80 -3.71
C ALA A 29 0.54 12.96 -3.49
N VAL A 30 0.55 11.74 -4.01
CA VAL A 30 -0.48 10.72 -3.74
C VAL A 30 0.16 9.43 -3.27
N LEU A 31 -0.43 8.83 -2.23
CA LEU A 31 -0.12 7.46 -1.83
C LEU A 31 -1.15 6.52 -2.46
N LEU A 32 -0.67 5.58 -3.27
CA LEU A 32 -1.47 4.57 -3.95
C LEU A 32 -1.36 3.24 -3.20
N GLY A 33 -2.48 2.52 -3.10
CA GLY A 33 -2.51 1.19 -2.50
C GLY A 33 -3.85 0.49 -2.68
N GLY A 34 -4.00 -0.66 -2.01
CA GLY A 34 -5.23 -1.46 -2.00
C GLY A 34 -5.46 -2.33 -3.25
N ALA A 35 -4.65 -2.17 -4.29
CA ALA A 35 -4.63 -3.01 -5.49
C ALA A 35 -3.27 -2.88 -6.21
N SER A 36 -3.04 -3.70 -7.24
CA SER A 36 -1.90 -3.52 -8.15
C SER A 36 -1.92 -2.12 -8.78
N ILE A 37 -0.76 -1.49 -8.89
CA ILE A 37 -0.60 -0.11 -9.35
C ILE A 37 0.08 -0.12 -10.72
N PRO A 38 -0.64 0.16 -11.82
CA PRO A 38 -0.04 0.17 -13.15
C PRO A 38 0.99 1.29 -13.30
N VAL A 39 2.16 0.98 -13.84
CA VAL A 39 3.23 1.96 -14.12
C VAL A 39 2.74 3.11 -15.01
N GLU A 40 1.89 2.80 -15.99
CA GLU A 40 1.32 3.80 -16.89
C GLU A 40 0.49 4.86 -16.15
N LEU A 41 -0.17 4.47 -15.06
CA LEU A 41 -0.97 5.38 -14.24
C LEU A 41 -0.08 6.39 -13.51
N THR A 42 1.02 5.92 -12.91
CA THR A 42 1.97 6.78 -12.19
C THR A 42 2.74 7.70 -13.15
N GLU A 43 3.08 7.21 -14.34
CA GLU A 43 3.71 8.03 -15.39
C GLU A 43 2.78 9.15 -15.88
N ARG A 44 1.49 8.84 -16.04
CA ARG A 44 0.50 9.85 -16.42
C ARG A 44 0.31 10.90 -15.31
N ALA A 45 0.27 10.49 -14.04
CA ALA A 45 0.21 11.43 -12.91
C ALA A 45 1.43 12.34 -12.87
N ARG A 46 2.64 11.79 -13.11
CA ARG A 46 3.89 12.55 -13.19
C ARG A 46 3.86 13.63 -14.27
N LYS A 47 3.28 13.36 -15.45
CA LYS A 47 3.10 14.35 -16.52
C LYS A 47 2.19 15.53 -16.12
N GLN A 48 1.33 15.35 -15.13
CA GLN A 48 0.50 16.41 -14.55
C GLN A 48 1.13 17.03 -13.29
N GLY A 49 2.39 16.72 -12.98
CA GLY A 49 3.10 17.28 -11.82
C GLY A 49 2.76 16.62 -10.48
N ILE A 50 2.09 15.48 -10.48
CA ILE A 50 1.68 14.76 -9.26
C ILE A 50 2.71 13.67 -8.97
N ARG A 51 3.43 13.77 -7.84
CA ARG A 51 4.30 12.69 -7.36
C ARG A 51 3.46 11.54 -6.83
N SER A 52 3.79 10.31 -7.24
CA SER A 52 3.03 9.12 -6.81
C SER A 52 3.93 8.21 -5.98
N PHE A 53 3.39 7.70 -4.89
CA PHE A 53 4.02 6.69 -4.04
C PHE A 53 3.22 5.39 -4.17
N CYS A 54 3.90 4.30 -4.50
CA CYS A 54 3.30 2.97 -4.60
C CYS A 54 3.46 2.26 -3.28
N GLY A 55 2.35 1.79 -2.69
CA GLY A 55 2.34 1.14 -1.39
C GLY A 55 1.64 -0.21 -1.39
N TYR A 56 2.25 -1.17 -0.71
CA TYR A 56 1.61 -2.42 -0.31
C TYR A 56 1.21 -2.32 1.16
N GLY A 57 -0.03 -2.65 1.47
CA GLY A 57 -0.59 -2.51 2.80
C GLY A 57 -1.82 -3.37 2.98
N LEU A 58 -2.13 -3.64 4.23
CA LEU A 58 -3.22 -4.52 4.62
C LEU A 58 -3.79 -4.09 5.98
N THR A 59 -5.05 -4.48 6.22
CA THR A 59 -5.82 -4.11 7.41
C THR A 59 -5.09 -4.50 8.69
N GLU A 60 -4.49 -5.68 8.69
CA GLU A 60 -3.78 -6.30 9.81
C GLU A 60 -2.51 -5.52 10.21
N PHE A 61 -2.05 -4.58 9.38
CA PHE A 61 -0.87 -3.72 9.64
C PHE A 61 -1.22 -2.22 9.72
N ALA A 62 -2.51 -1.90 9.79
CA ALA A 62 -3.02 -0.54 9.89
C ALA A 62 -2.53 0.37 8.75
N SER A 63 -2.65 -0.09 7.49
CA SER A 63 -2.23 0.56 6.25
C SER A 63 -0.90 0.01 5.70
N THR A 64 0.07 0.88 5.40
CA THR A 64 1.24 0.59 4.56
C THR A 64 2.32 -0.22 5.28
N VAL A 65 2.82 -1.23 4.58
CA VAL A 65 3.94 -2.10 4.98
C VAL A 65 5.18 -1.80 4.15
N CYS A 66 5.05 -1.87 2.82
CA CYS A 66 6.10 -1.51 1.87
C CYS A 66 5.68 -0.29 1.07
N ALA A 67 6.64 0.57 0.71
CA ALA A 67 6.37 1.66 -0.21
C ALA A 67 7.63 2.13 -0.96
N LYS A 68 7.40 2.76 -2.11
CA LYS A 68 8.40 3.57 -2.82
C LYS A 68 7.76 4.76 -3.52
N GLU A 69 8.56 5.76 -3.86
CA GLU A 69 8.17 6.71 -4.92
C GLU A 69 8.18 5.96 -6.27
N ALA A 70 7.19 6.23 -7.11
CA ALA A 70 7.07 5.55 -8.40
C ALA A 70 8.28 5.86 -9.30
N ASP A 71 8.92 4.81 -9.80
CA ASP A 71 10.19 4.85 -10.53
C ASP A 71 10.14 4.15 -11.91
N GLY A 72 8.95 3.71 -12.31
CA GLY A 72 8.73 2.97 -13.57
C GLY A 72 8.77 1.45 -13.43
N ALA A 73 9.05 0.90 -12.24
CA ALA A 73 8.99 -0.53 -11.97
C ALA A 73 7.69 -0.92 -11.24
N ALA A 74 7.21 -2.14 -11.48
CA ALA A 74 5.90 -2.62 -11.02
C ALA A 74 5.86 -3.14 -9.56
N ASP A 75 7.03 -3.26 -8.92
CA ASP A 75 7.12 -3.65 -7.51
C ASP A 75 6.55 -2.57 -6.58
N VAL A 76 6.47 -2.90 -5.28
CA VAL A 76 5.88 -2.04 -4.24
C VAL A 76 6.92 -1.38 -3.34
N GLY A 77 8.20 -1.46 -3.73
CA GLY A 77 9.31 -0.95 -2.96
C GLY A 77 9.64 -1.78 -1.72
N GLU A 78 10.31 -1.13 -0.79
CA GLU A 78 10.92 -1.76 0.38
C GLU A 78 10.06 -1.62 1.63
N ALA A 79 10.34 -2.47 2.62
CA ALA A 79 9.71 -2.40 3.93
C ALA A 79 9.97 -1.03 4.60
N LEU A 80 8.92 -0.38 5.09
CA LEU A 80 9.04 0.86 5.85
C LEU A 80 9.76 0.63 7.19
N PRO A 81 10.36 1.68 7.81
CA PRO A 81 11.01 1.54 9.11
C PRO A 81 10.12 0.85 10.16
N GLY A 82 10.69 -0.15 10.82
CA GLY A 82 9.99 -0.98 11.82
C GLY A 82 9.06 -2.06 11.24
N ARG A 83 9.12 -2.32 9.93
CA ARG A 83 8.46 -3.45 9.27
C ARG A 83 9.54 -4.42 8.82
N GLU A 84 9.26 -5.70 9.01
CA GLU A 84 10.09 -6.80 8.56
C GLU A 84 9.28 -7.64 7.58
N VAL A 85 9.92 -8.01 6.47
CA VAL A 85 9.33 -8.78 5.39
C VAL A 85 10.27 -9.92 5.06
N LYS A 86 9.73 -11.13 4.92
CA LYS A 86 10.45 -12.27 4.33
C LYS A 86 9.52 -13.11 3.48
N ILE A 87 10.08 -13.86 2.55
CA ILE A 87 9.34 -14.82 1.72
C ILE A 87 9.66 -16.23 2.21
N VAL A 88 8.63 -17.00 2.54
CA VAL A 88 8.76 -18.40 2.96
C VAL A 88 7.85 -19.24 2.08
N ALA A 89 8.42 -20.16 1.29
CA ALA A 89 7.68 -21.01 0.34
C ALA A 89 6.73 -20.23 -0.60
N GLY A 90 7.13 -19.02 -1.01
CA GLY A 90 6.33 -18.16 -1.88
C GLY A 90 5.25 -17.34 -1.18
N GLU A 91 5.17 -17.38 0.15
CA GLU A 91 4.24 -16.56 0.95
C GLU A 91 4.98 -15.41 1.63
N ILE A 92 4.33 -14.24 1.68
CA ILE A 92 4.87 -13.06 2.34
C ILE A 92 4.59 -13.18 3.84
N TRP A 93 5.65 -13.12 4.65
CA TRP A 93 5.58 -13.08 6.10
C TRP A 93 5.97 -11.69 6.59
N LEU A 94 5.16 -11.17 7.50
CA LEU A 94 5.26 -9.79 7.97
C LEU A 94 5.35 -9.73 9.50
N ARG A 95 6.14 -8.78 9.99
CA ARG A 95 6.21 -8.41 11.41
C ARG A 95 6.42 -6.91 11.54
N ALA A 96 5.65 -6.25 12.40
CA ALA A 96 5.78 -4.82 12.64
C ALA A 96 5.10 -4.42 13.96
N SER A 97 5.49 -3.26 14.50
CA SER A 97 4.79 -2.65 15.64
C SER A 97 3.39 -2.14 15.30
N SER A 98 3.07 -1.93 14.01
CA SER A 98 1.74 -1.53 13.55
C SER A 98 0.78 -2.71 13.36
N MET A 99 1.23 -3.94 13.63
CA MET A 99 0.39 -5.13 13.51
C MET A 99 -0.76 -5.07 14.52
N ALA A 100 -1.96 -5.43 14.07
CA ALA A 100 -3.14 -5.48 14.91
C ALA A 100 -2.97 -6.49 16.05
N ALA A 101 -3.63 -6.23 17.17
CA ALA A 101 -3.54 -7.07 18.37
C ALA A 101 -4.14 -8.48 18.17
N GLY A 102 -5.05 -8.64 17.20
CA GLY A 102 -5.75 -9.89 16.96
C GLY A 102 -7.03 -9.69 16.16
N TYR A 103 -7.62 -10.80 15.69
CA TYR A 103 -9.01 -10.80 15.24
C TYR A 103 -9.94 -10.95 16.43
N TRP A 104 -10.96 -10.09 16.52
CA TRP A 104 -12.01 -10.24 17.52
C TRP A 104 -13.01 -11.31 17.06
N ARG A 105 -13.17 -12.37 17.86
CA ARG A 105 -14.17 -13.43 17.63
C ARG A 105 -14.68 -13.95 18.97
N ASP A 106 -16.01 -13.98 19.12
CA ASP A 106 -16.70 -14.56 20.29
C ASP A 106 -16.18 -14.07 21.65
N GLY A 107 -15.92 -12.77 21.77
CA GLY A 107 -15.45 -12.15 23.00
C GLY A 107 -13.95 -12.30 23.27
N GLN A 108 -13.19 -12.83 22.31
CA GLN A 108 -11.76 -13.09 22.44
C GLN A 108 -10.96 -12.47 21.31
N LEU A 109 -9.69 -12.14 21.60
CA LEU A 109 -8.70 -11.76 20.60
C LEU A 109 -7.92 -13.00 20.16
N LEU A 110 -8.05 -13.36 18.88
CA LEU A 110 -7.29 -14.43 18.24
C LEU A 110 -5.99 -13.86 17.66
N SER A 111 -4.86 -14.48 18.00
CA SER A 111 -3.56 -14.06 17.49
C SER A 111 -3.49 -14.12 15.96
N LEU A 112 -2.77 -13.17 15.38
CA LEU A 112 -2.49 -13.08 13.95
C LEU A 112 -1.22 -13.85 13.55
N THR A 113 -0.39 -14.20 14.52
CA THR A 113 0.94 -14.73 14.24
C THR A 113 0.97 -16.26 14.27
N ASN A 114 1.84 -16.83 13.46
CA ASN A 114 2.28 -18.21 13.60
C ASN A 114 3.15 -18.39 14.88
N ASN A 115 3.64 -19.61 15.08
CA ASN A 115 4.47 -19.97 16.24
C ASN A 115 5.85 -19.27 16.27
N GLU A 116 6.27 -18.64 15.16
CA GLU A 116 7.51 -17.85 15.06
C GLU A 116 7.28 -16.34 15.26
N GLY A 117 6.04 -15.92 15.53
CA GLY A 117 5.69 -14.51 15.72
C GLY A 117 5.54 -13.70 14.43
N TRP A 118 5.26 -14.37 13.29
CA TRP A 118 5.04 -13.73 11.99
C TRP A 118 3.59 -13.83 11.55
N PHE A 119 3.07 -12.76 10.94
CA PHE A 119 1.83 -12.82 10.17
C PHE A 119 2.09 -13.44 8.81
N CYS A 120 1.38 -14.51 8.46
CA CYS A 120 1.49 -15.15 7.15
C CYS A 120 0.37 -14.62 6.23
N ASP A 121 0.73 -13.85 5.20
CA ASP A 121 -0.26 -13.44 4.20
C ASP A 121 -0.36 -14.47 3.07
N ALA A 122 -1.22 -15.48 3.29
CA ALA A 122 -1.48 -16.53 2.31
C ALA A 122 -2.09 -16.01 0.98
N ARG A 123 -2.58 -14.76 0.94
CA ARG A 123 -3.19 -14.15 -0.25
C ARG A 123 -2.18 -13.53 -1.20
N SER A 124 -0.95 -13.29 -0.73
CA SER A 124 0.03 -12.47 -1.43
C SER A 124 1.24 -13.33 -1.84
N ARG A 125 1.17 -13.92 -3.04
CA ARG A 125 2.23 -14.79 -3.59
C ARG A 125 3.13 -14.14 -4.65
N SER A 126 2.85 -12.91 -5.09
CA SER A 126 3.63 -12.25 -6.17
C SER A 126 3.64 -10.71 -6.08
N ILE A 127 4.25 -10.14 -5.04
CA ILE A 127 4.42 -8.68 -4.89
C ILE A 127 5.91 -8.27 -4.99
N ALA A 128 6.74 -9.19 -5.47
CA ALA A 128 8.16 -8.95 -5.78
C ALA A 128 8.33 -8.70 -7.28
#